data_AF-A0A6M2E485-F1
#
_entry.id   AF-A0A6M2E485-F1
#
_cell.length_a   1.000
_cell.length_b   1.000
_cell.length_c   1.000
_cell.angle_alpha   90.00
_cell.angle_beta   90.00
_cell.angle_gamma   90.00
#
_symmetry.space_group_name_H-M   'P 1'
#
loop_
_entity.id
_entity.type
_entity.pdbx_description
1 polymer ?
#
loop_
_entity_poly.entity_id
_entity_poly.type
_entity_poly.pdbx_seq_one_letter_code
_entity_poly.pdbx_strand_id
1 'polypeptide(L)'
;MTTDLEIKMHFLSFLLAACTLATSALTGRATADHFEKAASLAKCQTPIMEQVPGCGANVIRFYYDEKNQTCKSFIWNGCLLSGVFNLLHDCVSECNKGQSVPFCSGEPVGICAESSSSGQGDMMMTMMRRKAYFYNATSHTCEEYEACRATPPTENENYFPTKTNCELQCRGF
;
A
#
# COMPACT_ATOMS: atom_id res chain seq x y z
N MET A 1 -25.75 64.17 -15.74
CA MET A 1 -26.48 62.95 -16.17
C MET A 1 -25.56 61.84 -16.68
N THR A 2 -24.24 62.04 -16.75
CA THR A 2 -23.26 61.09 -17.30
C THR A 2 -22.64 60.14 -16.27
N THR A 3 -22.77 60.41 -14.97
CA THR A 3 -22.09 59.66 -13.89
C THR A 3 -22.81 58.37 -13.47
N ASP A 4 -24.14 58.31 -13.59
CA ASP A 4 -24.94 57.15 -13.16
C ASP A 4 -24.84 55.97 -14.16
N LEU A 5 -24.70 56.28 -15.45
CA LEU A 5 -24.54 55.27 -16.50
C LEU A 5 -23.15 54.63 -16.48
N GLU A 6 -22.10 55.41 -16.17
CA GLU A 6 -20.74 54.89 -15.99
C GLU A 6 -20.62 53.98 -14.76
N ILE A 7 -21.22 54.35 -13.63
CA ILE A 7 -21.19 53.53 -12.41
C ILE A 7 -21.88 52.18 -12.66
N LYS A 8 -23.05 52.16 -13.30
CA LYS A 8 -23.74 50.91 -13.68
C LYS A 8 -22.92 50.05 -14.64
N MET A 9 -22.23 50.68 -15.59
CA MET A 9 -21.38 49.98 -16.57
C MET A 9 -20.14 49.36 -15.90
N HIS A 10 -19.49 50.07 -14.97
CA HIS A 10 -18.40 49.53 -14.17
C HIS A 10 -18.86 48.37 -13.27
N PHE A 11 -20.01 48.48 -12.60
CA PHE A 11 -20.57 47.39 -11.80
C PHE A 11 -20.88 46.13 -12.63
N LEU A 12 -21.45 46.29 -13.85
CA LEU A 12 -21.67 45.17 -14.77
C LEU A 12 -20.35 44.52 -15.19
N SER A 13 -19.33 45.34 -15.45
CA SER A 13 -17.98 44.88 -15.83
C SER A 13 -17.34 44.05 -14.71
N PHE A 14 -17.45 44.51 -13.46
CA PHE A 14 -16.95 43.80 -12.28
C PHE A 14 -17.71 42.48 -12.04
N LEU A 15 -19.04 42.47 -12.19
CA LEU A 15 -19.84 41.25 -12.04
C LEU A 15 -19.51 40.21 -13.12
N LEU A 16 -19.32 40.63 -14.37
CA LEU A 16 -18.92 39.75 -15.46
C LEU A 16 -17.51 39.18 -15.25
N ALA A 17 -16.55 40.00 -14.79
CA ALA A 17 -15.19 39.57 -14.47
C ALA A 17 -15.14 38.58 -13.28
N ALA A 18 -15.97 38.78 -12.26
CA ALA A 18 -16.09 37.84 -11.15
C ALA A 18 -16.70 36.50 -11.59
N CYS A 19 -17.71 36.53 -12.47
CA CYS A 19 -18.30 35.34 -13.07
C CYS A 19 -17.31 34.53 -13.92
N THR A 20 -16.45 35.18 -14.71
CA THR A 20 -15.44 34.49 -15.54
C THR A 20 -14.29 33.88 -14.72
N LEU A 21 -13.92 34.50 -13.60
CA LEU A 21 -12.96 33.94 -12.65
C LEU A 21 -13.53 32.73 -11.90
N ALA A 22 -14.80 32.79 -11.49
CA ALA A 22 -15.46 31.67 -10.84
C ALA A 22 -15.64 30.46 -11.78
N THR A 23 -16.02 30.69 -13.04
CA THR A 23 -16.18 29.61 -14.03
C THR A 23 -14.85 28.99 -14.44
N SER A 24 -13.77 29.76 -14.55
CA SER A 24 -12.42 29.24 -14.81
C SER A 24 -11.86 28.42 -13.62
N ALA A 25 -12.13 28.84 -12.38
CA ALA A 25 -11.78 28.06 -11.19
C ALA A 25 -12.59 26.75 -11.07
N LEU A 26 -13.89 26.77 -11.38
CA LEU A 26 -14.76 25.57 -11.35
C LEU A 26 -14.39 24.57 -12.46
N THR A 27 -14.12 25.05 -13.68
CA THR A 27 -13.69 24.20 -14.80
C THR A 27 -12.30 23.59 -14.57
N GLY A 28 -11.35 24.34 -13.99
CA GLY A 28 -10.03 23.81 -13.62
C GLY A 28 -10.06 22.76 -12.51
N ARG A 29 -11.02 22.83 -11.59
CA ARG A 29 -11.17 21.85 -10.48
C ARG A 29 -11.83 20.56 -10.94
N ALA A 30 -12.82 20.65 -11.84
CA ALA A 30 -13.48 19.48 -12.42
C ALA A 30 -12.53 18.65 -13.32
N THR A 31 -11.70 19.30 -14.12
CA THR A 31 -10.73 18.59 -14.98
C THR A 31 -9.63 17.90 -14.18
N ALA A 32 -9.19 18.50 -13.07
CA ALA A 32 -8.25 17.88 -12.14
C ALA A 32 -8.85 16.62 -11.46
N ASP A 33 -10.09 16.69 -10.99
CA ASP A 33 -10.80 15.57 -10.37
C ASP A 33 -11.03 14.40 -11.36
N HIS A 34 -11.37 14.72 -12.61
CA HIS A 34 -11.48 13.72 -13.67
C HIS A 34 -10.14 13.06 -14.02
N PHE A 35 -9.04 13.81 -14.04
CA PHE A 35 -7.71 13.27 -14.29
C PHE A 35 -7.21 12.39 -13.14
N GLU A 36 -7.45 12.81 -11.90
CA GLU A 36 -7.10 12.07 -10.69
C GLU A 36 -7.85 10.74 -10.60
N LYS A 37 -9.14 10.74 -10.92
CA LYS A 37 -9.95 9.52 -10.98
C LYS A 37 -9.50 8.57 -12.10
N ALA A 38 -9.14 9.09 -13.28
CA ALA A 38 -8.62 8.26 -14.37
C ALA A 38 -7.24 7.66 -14.04
N ALA A 39 -6.37 8.41 -13.35
CA ALA A 39 -5.08 7.93 -12.89
C ALA A 39 -5.20 6.87 -11.78
N SER A 40 -6.16 7.03 -10.86
CA SER A 40 -6.48 6.03 -9.84
C SER A 40 -7.01 4.73 -10.47
N LEU A 41 -7.91 4.82 -11.47
CA LEU A 41 -8.42 3.66 -12.19
C LEU A 41 -7.33 2.89 -12.94
N ALA A 42 -6.32 3.58 -13.49
CA ALA A 42 -5.18 2.95 -14.13
C ALA A 42 -4.23 2.24 -13.12
N LYS A 43 -4.26 2.60 -11.84
CA LYS A 43 -3.49 1.92 -10.79
C LYS A 43 -4.24 0.73 -10.17
N CYS A 44 -5.55 0.83 -10.04
CA CYS A 44 -6.38 -0.20 -9.41
C CYS A 44 -6.95 -1.19 -10.43
N GLN A 45 -6.04 -1.85 -11.14
CA GLN A 45 -6.37 -2.88 -12.13
C GLN A 45 -5.44 -4.07 -11.99
N THR A 46 -5.88 -5.23 -12.48
CA THR A 46 -5.06 -6.43 -12.54
C THR A 46 -4.03 -6.27 -13.67
N PRO A 47 -2.72 -6.27 -13.38
CA PRO A 47 -1.71 -6.10 -14.41
C PRO A 47 -1.68 -7.33 -15.33
N ILE A 48 -1.31 -7.11 -16.59
CA ILE A 48 -1.06 -8.20 -17.54
C ILE A 48 0.20 -8.94 -17.07
N MET A 49 0.09 -10.24 -16.83
CA MET A 49 1.16 -11.06 -16.26
C MET A 49 1.88 -11.90 -17.33
N GLU A 50 2.08 -11.32 -18.51
CA GLU A 50 2.73 -12.01 -19.64
C GLU A 50 4.26 -12.05 -19.47
N GLN A 51 4.87 -13.19 -19.83
CA GLN A 51 6.32 -13.30 -19.91
C GLN A 51 6.83 -12.59 -21.16
N VAL A 52 7.53 -11.48 -20.96
CA VAL A 52 8.09 -10.67 -22.05
C VAL A 52 9.60 -10.92 -22.13
N PRO A 53 10.14 -11.38 -23.28
CA PRO A 53 11.58 -11.53 -23.47
C PRO A 53 12.33 -10.21 -23.21
N GLY A 54 13.43 -10.26 -22.46
CA GLY A 54 14.19 -9.07 -22.05
C GLY A 54 13.71 -8.42 -20.75
N CYS A 55 12.55 -8.83 -20.23
CA CYS A 55 12.10 -8.52 -18.88
C CYS A 55 12.54 -9.67 -17.95
N GLY A 56 13.35 -9.38 -16.93
CA GLY A 56 14.03 -10.41 -16.13
C GLY A 56 14.19 -10.10 -14.65
N ALA A 57 13.37 -9.20 -14.10
CA ALA A 57 13.38 -8.95 -12.66
C ALA A 57 12.69 -10.12 -11.92
N ASN A 58 13.14 -10.39 -10.69
CA ASN A 58 12.46 -11.28 -9.76
C ASN A 58 12.28 -10.52 -8.44
N VAL A 59 11.35 -9.55 -8.48
CA VAL A 59 11.14 -8.61 -7.39
C VAL A 59 9.69 -8.69 -6.94
N ILE A 60 9.49 -8.79 -5.63
CA ILE A 60 8.14 -8.76 -5.04
C ILE A 60 7.56 -7.35 -5.23
N ARG A 61 6.37 -7.31 -5.80
CA ARG A 61 5.52 -6.13 -5.95
C ARG A 61 4.08 -6.48 -5.61
N PHE A 62 3.22 -5.47 -5.58
CA PHE A 62 1.82 -5.61 -5.24
C PHE A 62 0.94 -5.14 -6.38
N TYR A 63 -0.26 -5.70 -6.48
CA TYR A 63 -1.25 -5.32 -7.46
C TYR A 63 -2.64 -5.49 -6.87
N TYR A 64 -3.62 -4.79 -7.46
CA TYR A 64 -5.02 -4.96 -7.12
C TYR A 64 -5.64 -6.06 -8.00
N ASP A 65 -6.07 -7.15 -7.38
CA ASP A 65 -6.82 -8.21 -8.02
C ASP A 65 -8.29 -7.79 -8.10
N GLU A 66 -8.74 -7.37 -9.29
CA GLU A 66 -10.10 -6.87 -9.50
C GLU A 66 -11.17 -7.93 -9.26
N LYS A 67 -10.85 -9.20 -9.54
CA LYS A 67 -11.79 -10.31 -9.38
C LYS A 67 -12.09 -10.56 -7.91
N ASN A 68 -11.06 -10.54 -7.08
CA ASN A 68 -11.18 -10.79 -5.64
C ASN A 68 -11.25 -9.51 -4.82
N GLN A 69 -11.20 -8.35 -5.47
CA GLN A 69 -11.17 -7.02 -4.87
C GLN A 69 -10.13 -6.89 -3.75
N THR A 70 -8.93 -7.42 -3.98
CA THR A 70 -7.88 -7.49 -2.95
C THR A 70 -6.51 -7.17 -3.52
N CYS A 71 -5.72 -6.41 -2.77
CA CYS A 71 -4.32 -6.19 -3.02
C CYS A 71 -3.51 -7.43 -2.63
N LYS A 72 -2.71 -7.94 -3.58
CA LYS A 72 -1.92 -9.17 -3.44
C LYS A 72 -0.48 -8.94 -3.88
N SER A 73 0.44 -9.73 -3.34
CA SER A 73 1.83 -9.76 -3.81
C SER A 73 1.98 -10.66 -5.04
N PHE A 74 2.96 -10.34 -5.89
CA PHE A 74 3.39 -11.19 -7.00
C PHE A 74 4.87 -10.98 -7.31
N ILE A 75 5.44 -11.91 -8.09
CA ILE A 75 6.79 -11.76 -8.66
C ILE A 75 6.67 -10.93 -9.93
N TRP A 76 7.15 -9.69 -9.87
CA TRP A 76 7.15 -8.78 -11.01
C TRP A 76 8.41 -8.95 -11.86
N ASN A 77 8.21 -9.00 -13.18
CA ASN A 77 9.25 -9.26 -14.18
C ASN A 77 10.01 -8.01 -14.66
N GLY A 78 9.60 -6.81 -14.24
CA GLY A 78 10.36 -5.58 -14.47
C GLY A 78 9.87 -4.65 -15.60
N CYS A 79 8.80 -5.01 -16.33
CA CYS A 79 8.40 -4.23 -17.52
C CYS A 79 7.08 -3.48 -17.41
N LEU A 80 6.04 -4.10 -16.84
CA LEU A 80 4.74 -3.44 -16.72
C LEU A 80 4.66 -2.67 -15.40
N LEU A 81 4.60 -1.34 -15.48
CA LEU A 81 4.51 -0.48 -14.29
C LEU A 81 3.07 -0.11 -13.92
N SER A 82 2.15 -0.17 -14.88
CA SER A 82 0.73 0.12 -14.65
C SER A 82 0.10 -0.96 -13.78
N GLY A 83 -0.62 -0.57 -12.73
CA GLY A 83 -1.22 -1.50 -11.78
C GLY A 83 -0.26 -2.14 -10.77
N VAL A 84 1.00 -1.67 -10.71
CA VAL A 84 2.05 -2.26 -9.88
C VAL A 84 2.49 -1.30 -8.78
N PHE A 85 2.45 -1.76 -7.54
CA PHE A 85 2.80 -1.01 -6.34
C PHE A 85 4.05 -1.58 -5.68
N ASN A 86 4.81 -0.70 -5.02
CA ASN A 86 6.03 -1.09 -4.31
C ASN A 86 5.73 -1.66 -2.91
N LEU A 87 4.68 -1.17 -2.25
CA LEU A 87 4.24 -1.60 -0.92
C LEU A 87 2.80 -2.09 -0.96
N LEU A 88 2.45 -3.03 -0.07
CA LEU A 88 1.07 -3.46 0.08
C LEU A 88 0.18 -2.31 0.57
N HIS A 89 0.66 -1.51 1.53
CA HIS A 89 -0.05 -0.35 2.04
C HIS A 89 -0.45 0.63 0.91
N ASP A 90 0.45 0.88 -0.05
CA ASP A 90 0.17 1.80 -1.17
C ASP A 90 -0.97 1.27 -2.05
N CYS A 91 -0.99 -0.04 -2.31
CA CYS A 91 -2.09 -0.68 -3.03
C CYS A 91 -3.40 -0.58 -2.23
N VAL A 92 -3.37 -0.93 -0.94
CA VAL A 92 -4.56 -0.97 -0.08
C VAL A 92 -5.16 0.43 0.09
N SER A 93 -4.32 1.42 0.36
CA SER A 93 -4.76 2.81 0.54
C SER A 93 -5.35 3.44 -0.73
N GLU A 94 -4.88 3.04 -1.91
CA GLU A 94 -5.42 3.51 -3.19
C GLU A 94 -6.66 2.71 -3.61
N CYS A 95 -6.61 1.38 -3.54
CA CYS A 95 -7.55 0.51 -4.26
C CYS A 95 -8.58 -0.22 -3.37
N ASN A 96 -8.27 -0.48 -2.10
CA ASN A 96 -9.22 -1.11 -1.17
C ASN A 96 -8.90 -0.77 0.29
N LYS A 97 -9.27 0.44 0.71
CA LYS A 97 -9.03 0.94 2.09
C LYS A 97 -9.64 0.08 3.20
N GLY A 98 -10.57 -0.84 2.86
CA GLY A 98 -11.20 -1.75 3.82
C GLY A 98 -10.51 -3.12 3.93
N GLN A 99 -9.45 -3.38 3.16
CA GLN A 99 -8.75 -4.66 3.22
C GLN A 99 -8.05 -4.85 4.57
N SER A 100 -8.39 -5.94 5.26
CA SER A 100 -7.72 -6.36 6.48
C SER A 100 -6.37 -7.03 6.17
N VAL A 101 -5.35 -6.72 6.99
CA VAL A 101 -4.00 -7.30 6.93
C VAL A 101 -3.63 -7.91 8.31
N PRO A 102 -4.23 -9.04 8.69
CA PRO A 102 -4.03 -9.63 10.02
C PRO A 102 -2.56 -9.99 10.32
N PHE A 103 -1.80 -10.34 9.27
CA PHE A 103 -0.37 -10.62 9.37
C PHE A 103 0.50 -9.37 9.66
N CYS A 104 -0.06 -8.16 9.67
CA CYS A 104 0.61 -6.94 10.13
C CYS A 104 0.08 -6.43 11.48
N SER A 105 -0.88 -7.10 12.11
CA SER A 105 -1.54 -6.60 13.33
C SER A 105 -1.64 -7.63 14.46
N GLY A 106 -1.35 -8.91 14.18
CA GLY A 106 -1.29 -9.96 15.20
C GLY A 106 -0.01 -9.95 16.04
N GLU A 107 0.01 -10.75 17.09
CA GLU A 107 1.22 -10.99 17.90
C GLU A 107 2.26 -11.84 17.12
N PRO A 108 3.56 -11.67 17.39
CA PRO A 108 4.60 -12.53 16.80
C PRO A 108 4.37 -13.99 17.18
N VAL A 109 4.39 -14.87 16.19
CA VAL A 109 4.20 -16.31 16.41
C VAL A 109 5.53 -17.05 16.52
N GLY A 110 5.53 -18.12 17.31
CA GLY A 110 6.68 -19.01 17.43
C GLY A 110 7.86 -18.41 18.19
N ILE A 111 7.61 -17.49 19.13
CA ILE A 111 8.64 -16.95 20.03
C ILE A 111 9.35 -18.11 20.73
N CYS A 112 10.67 -18.11 20.72
CA CYS A 112 11.45 -19.09 21.46
C CYS A 112 11.25 -18.90 22.97
N ALA A 113 10.87 -19.95 23.70
CA ALA A 113 10.89 -19.90 25.15
C ALA A 113 12.35 -19.82 25.64
N GLU A 114 12.65 -18.86 26.50
CA GLU A 114 13.91 -18.81 27.21
C GLU A 114 13.89 -19.91 28.29
N SER A 115 14.46 -21.06 27.98
CA SER A 115 14.78 -22.15 28.92
C SER A 115 13.60 -22.80 29.67
N SER A 116 12.97 -23.84 29.08
CA SER A 116 12.33 -24.87 29.91
C SER A 116 13.43 -25.66 30.61
N SER A 117 13.54 -25.47 31.92
CA SER A 117 14.48 -26.09 32.86
C SER A 117 14.26 -27.60 33.06
N SER A 118 14.01 -28.35 31.99
CA SER A 118 13.82 -29.79 32.00
C SER A 118 14.58 -30.39 30.82
N GLY A 119 15.82 -30.79 31.08
CA GLY A 119 16.86 -31.12 30.11
C GLY A 119 16.66 -32.34 29.21
N GLN A 120 15.44 -32.60 28.73
CA GLN A 120 15.14 -33.59 27.68
C GLN A 120 14.04 -33.01 26.76
N GLY A 121 14.48 -32.25 25.76
CA GLY A 121 13.63 -31.53 24.79
C GLY A 121 14.29 -30.34 24.10
N ASP A 122 15.50 -29.94 24.53
CA ASP A 122 16.08 -28.63 24.23
C ASP A 122 16.90 -28.56 22.93
N MET A 123 17.55 -29.64 22.49
CA MET A 123 18.46 -29.59 21.33
C MET A 123 17.73 -29.22 20.03
N MET A 124 16.54 -29.81 19.79
CA MET A 124 15.79 -29.56 18.56
C MET A 124 15.31 -28.09 18.48
N MET A 125 14.79 -27.55 19.58
CA MET A 125 14.33 -26.16 19.63
C MET A 125 15.50 -25.17 19.55
N THR A 126 16.63 -25.49 20.18
CA THR A 126 17.86 -24.71 20.06
C THR A 126 18.39 -24.67 18.62
N MET A 127 18.34 -25.78 17.88
CA MET A 127 18.72 -25.83 16.46
C MET A 127 17.71 -25.14 15.52
N MET A 128 16.47 -24.94 15.98
CA MET A 128 15.40 -24.25 15.24
C MET A 128 15.37 -22.74 15.47
N ARG A 129 16.15 -22.21 16.41
CA ARG A 129 16.26 -20.76 16.62
C ARG A 129 16.67 -20.08 15.33
N ARG A 130 15.81 -19.19 14.84
CA ARG A 130 16.07 -18.37 13.67
C ARG A 130 15.64 -16.95 13.94
N LYS A 131 16.44 -16.02 13.41
CA LYS A 131 16.08 -14.62 13.31
C LYS A 131 14.83 -14.47 12.43
N ALA A 132 13.83 -13.79 12.94
CA ALA A 132 12.59 -13.47 12.25
C ALA A 132 12.17 -12.04 12.58
N TYR A 133 11.12 -11.56 11.92
CA TYR A 133 10.57 -10.23 12.12
C TYR A 133 9.06 -10.29 12.25
N PHE A 134 8.50 -9.36 13.01
CA PHE A 134 7.06 -9.11 13.07
C PHE A 134 6.83 -7.61 12.92
N TYR A 135 5.67 -7.22 12.42
CA TYR A 135 5.29 -5.82 12.40
C TYR A 135 4.67 -5.43 13.73
N ASN A 136 5.26 -4.47 14.41
CA ASN A 136 4.71 -3.89 15.61
C ASN A 136 3.85 -2.68 15.22
N ALA A 137 2.53 -2.85 15.26
CA ALA A 137 1.56 -1.80 14.92
C ALA A 137 1.54 -0.63 15.94
N THR A 138 2.15 -0.80 17.12
CA THR A 138 2.28 0.30 18.10
C THR A 138 3.47 1.19 17.77
N SER A 139 4.61 0.59 17.38
CA SER A 139 5.81 1.34 16.98
C SER A 139 5.82 1.71 15.50
N HIS A 140 4.93 1.11 14.70
CA HIS A 140 4.90 1.16 13.24
C HIS A 140 6.22 0.73 12.59
N THR A 141 6.85 -0.32 13.16
CA THR A 141 8.13 -0.83 12.65
C THR A 141 8.18 -2.35 12.59
N CYS A 142 9.00 -2.87 11.68
CA CYS A 142 9.36 -4.28 11.63
C CYS A 142 10.45 -4.58 12.66
N GLU A 143 10.05 -5.24 13.75
CA GLU A 143 10.90 -5.58 14.88
C GLU A 143 11.43 -7.01 14.75
N GLU A 144 12.67 -7.21 15.17
CA GLU A 144 13.37 -8.48 15.10
C GLU A 144 13.12 -9.30 16.37
N TYR A 145 13.00 -10.61 16.22
CA TYR A 145 12.91 -11.55 17.34
C TYR A 145 13.47 -12.93 17.00
N GLU A 146 13.69 -13.75 18.02
CA GLU A 146 14.05 -15.16 17.84
C GLU A 146 12.79 -16.04 17.75
N ALA A 147 12.65 -16.71 16.61
CA ALA A 147 11.58 -17.65 16.36
C ALA A 147 12.08 -19.11 16.36
N CYS A 148 11.28 -19.99 16.97
CA CYS A 148 11.50 -21.42 17.06
C CYS A 148 10.25 -22.12 16.51
N ARG A 149 10.19 -22.31 15.19
CA ARG A 149 9.03 -22.91 14.51
C ARG A 149 9.42 -24.17 13.74
N ALA A 150 8.64 -25.23 13.93
CA ALA A 150 8.76 -26.46 13.15
C ALA A 150 7.95 -26.44 11.85
N THR A 151 6.91 -25.60 11.79
CA THR A 151 5.98 -25.50 10.66
C THR A 151 6.14 -24.18 9.91
N PRO A 152 5.88 -24.15 8.58
CA PRO A 152 5.80 -22.90 7.84
C PRO A 152 4.73 -21.95 8.40
N PRO A 153 4.90 -20.63 8.23
CA PRO A 153 3.88 -19.68 8.62
C PRO A 153 2.62 -19.81 7.76
N THR A 154 1.46 -19.56 8.36
CA THR A 154 0.20 -19.38 7.61
C THR A 154 0.08 -17.95 7.09
N GLU A 155 -0.80 -17.72 6.11
CA GLU A 155 -0.94 -16.42 5.43
C GLU A 155 -1.34 -15.27 6.38
N ASN A 156 -1.96 -15.56 7.53
CA ASN A 156 -2.46 -14.56 8.47
C ASN A 156 -1.56 -14.31 9.68
N GLU A 157 -0.41 -14.96 9.74
CA GLU A 157 0.49 -14.84 10.89
C GLU A 157 1.45 -13.68 10.74
N ASN A 158 1.64 -12.93 11.83
CA ASN A 158 2.65 -11.88 11.92
C ASN A 158 4.05 -12.50 12.11
N TYR A 159 4.58 -13.02 11.02
CA TYR A 159 5.87 -13.68 10.93
C TYR A 159 6.49 -13.40 9.56
N PHE A 160 7.68 -12.84 9.56
CA PHE A 160 8.44 -12.57 8.34
C PHE A 160 9.86 -13.11 8.48
N PRO A 161 10.32 -13.94 7.53
CA PRO A 161 11.68 -14.48 7.57
C PRO A 161 12.75 -13.42 7.30
N THR A 162 12.37 -12.28 6.71
CA THR A 162 13.29 -11.18 6.40
C THR A 162 12.65 -9.83 6.71
N LYS A 163 13.48 -8.87 7.14
CA LYS A 163 13.03 -7.49 7.38
C LYS A 163 12.40 -6.90 6.13
N THR A 164 13.04 -7.10 4.97
CA THR A 164 12.56 -6.61 3.69
C THR A 164 11.14 -7.07 3.38
N ASN A 165 10.80 -8.34 3.62
CA ASN A 165 9.44 -8.81 3.37
C ASN A 165 8.44 -8.19 4.35
N CYS A 166 8.80 -8.06 5.64
CA CYS A 166 7.97 -7.34 6.60
C CYS A 166 7.71 -5.89 6.15
N GLU A 167 8.76 -5.17 5.75
CA GLU A 167 8.66 -3.76 5.33
C GLU A 167 7.83 -3.60 4.05
N LEU A 168 8.00 -4.50 3.06
CA LEU A 168 7.21 -4.46 1.83
C LEU A 168 5.72 -4.69 2.09
N GLN A 169 5.39 -5.56 3.04
CA GLN A 169 4.02 -5.97 3.35
C GLN A 169 3.33 -5.05 4.36
N CYS A 170 4.05 -4.54 5.35
CA CYS A 170 3.45 -3.90 6.52
C CYS A 170 3.79 -2.43 6.71
N ARG A 171 4.84 -1.90 6.06
CA ARG A 171 5.22 -0.49 6.24
C ARG A 171 4.08 0.42 5.79
N GLY A 172 3.62 1.27 6.70
CA GLY A 172 2.55 2.25 6.48
C GLY A 172 1.20 1.86 7.11
N PHE A 173 1.05 0.62 7.59
CA PHE A 173 -0.11 0.19 8.37
C PHE A 173 -0.03 0.59 9.85
#